data_AF-A0ABD0ZDG0-F1
#
_entry.id   AF-A0ABD0ZDG0-F1
#
_cell.length_a   1.000
_cell.length_b   1.000
_cell.length_c   1.000
_cell.angle_alpha   90.00
_cell.angle_beta   90.00
_cell.angle_gamma   90.00
#
_symmetry.space_group_name_H-M   'P 1'
#
loop_
_entity.id
_entity.type
_entity.pdbx_description
1 polymer ?
#
loop_
_entity_poly.entity_id
_entity_poly.type
_entity_poly.pdbx_seq_one_letter_code
_entity_poly.pdbx_strand_id
1 'polypeptide(L)'
;MDFFKKPSVTETFVDVLLCAVPIWLAVMIGLLIGWSWRPRWTGLIYLGFRSKLRFLWTAPPGFGARRLWLAFTALSAFSVCRTLWSRLGSSGKKSEASGSAPVEEIETFSRGSDKNREKIQDVVTEKDLEHLLHLLEAGNANIEWQAMMDKSTPNMSYQAWRHEPETGPVVYRSRTVFEDASPEIVRDFFWDDEFRPKWDPMLAYFKTLEEDSKTGTTIVHWIKKFPFFCSDREYIIGRRIWESGKKYYAVTKGVPYSDLPKRVKPRRVELYFSSWIIKAVESRKGDGQMSACEVSLVHYEDMGIPKDVAKLGVRHGMWGAVKKLNSGLRAYQTARKPGSTLSRSAQSARITTKLNLDLVETSRGEEEERGRAVENARKQKEQFGVDWKWIVVGGVALACGLHSSAIGKALMVGAGQRLARR
;
A
#
# COMPACT_ATOMS: atom_id res chain seq x y z
N MET A 1 8.58 -23.31 66.66
CA MET A 1 9.12 -22.99 65.32
C MET A 1 9.54 -24.29 64.63
N ASP A 2 8.58 -25.10 64.15
CA ASP A 2 8.88 -26.40 63.51
C ASP A 2 8.08 -26.63 62.22
N PHE A 3 7.56 -25.58 61.59
CA PHE A 3 6.88 -25.69 60.28
C PHE A 3 7.85 -25.64 59.09
N PHE A 4 9.09 -25.17 59.28
CA PHE A 4 10.09 -25.00 58.22
C PHE A 4 11.04 -26.19 58.02
N LYS A 5 10.88 -27.29 58.76
CA LYS A 5 11.76 -28.47 58.64
C LYS A 5 11.29 -29.51 57.61
N LYS A 6 10.15 -29.29 56.95
CA LYS A 6 9.67 -30.17 55.87
C LYS A 6 10.17 -29.65 54.52
N PRO A 7 11.01 -30.41 53.78
CA PRO A 7 11.61 -29.95 52.53
C PRO A 7 10.56 -29.55 51.48
N SER A 8 9.39 -30.21 51.48
CA SER A 8 8.28 -29.89 50.57
C SER A 8 7.62 -28.53 50.85
N VAL A 9 7.64 -28.04 52.10
CA VAL A 9 7.05 -26.74 52.47
C VAL A 9 8.00 -25.61 52.08
N THR A 10 9.31 -25.83 52.25
CA THR A 10 10.32 -24.88 51.79
C THR A 10 10.37 -24.80 50.26
N GLU A 11 10.24 -25.93 49.57
CA GLU A 11 10.25 -25.98 48.09
C GLU A 11 9.02 -25.30 47.50
N THR A 12 7.82 -25.57 48.03
CA THR A 12 6.60 -24.85 47.61
C THR A 12 6.63 -23.36 47.94
N PHE A 13 7.27 -22.95 49.04
CA PHE A 13 7.43 -21.53 49.35
C PHE A 13 8.42 -20.84 48.40
N VAL A 14 9.49 -21.53 48.01
CA VAL A 14 10.45 -21.07 47.00
C VAL A 14 9.79 -20.97 45.62
N ASP A 15 8.97 -21.94 45.23
CA ASP A 15 8.22 -21.91 43.97
C ASP A 15 7.22 -20.74 43.93
N VAL A 16 6.49 -20.49 45.03
CA VAL A 16 5.58 -19.35 45.15
C VAL A 16 6.35 -18.02 45.05
N LEU A 17 7.51 -17.93 45.68
CA LEU A 17 8.39 -16.76 45.58
C LEU A 17 8.89 -16.55 44.15
N LEU A 18 9.33 -17.62 43.47
CA LEU A 18 9.77 -17.58 42.08
C LEU A 18 8.65 -17.20 41.12
N CYS A 19 7.41 -17.67 41.35
CA CYS A 19 6.23 -17.25 40.59
C CYS A 19 5.84 -15.78 40.83
N ALA A 20 6.22 -15.19 41.97
CA ALA A 20 5.97 -13.78 42.27
C ALA A 20 7.00 -12.83 41.61
N VAL A 21 8.18 -13.33 41.22
CA VAL A 21 9.26 -12.52 40.61
C VAL A 21 8.80 -11.81 39.32
N PRO A 22 8.16 -12.46 38.33
CA PRO A 22 7.71 -11.79 37.10
C PRO A 22 6.64 -10.72 37.36
N ILE A 23 5.78 -10.95 38.36
CA ILE A 23 4.71 -10.01 38.75
C ILE A 23 5.33 -8.75 39.34
N TRP A 24 6.28 -8.90 40.26
CA TRP A 24 7.00 -7.77 40.84
C TRP A 24 7.87 -7.03 39.81
N LEU A 25 8.50 -7.75 38.87
CA LEU A 25 9.21 -7.15 37.74
C LEU A 25 8.30 -6.26 36.88
N ALA A 26 7.09 -6.75 36.56
CA ALA A 26 6.10 -5.96 35.81
C ALA A 26 5.63 -4.72 36.59
N VAL A 27 5.43 -4.82 37.92
CA VAL A 27 5.08 -3.69 38.78
C VAL A 27 6.21 -2.66 38.83
N MET A 28 7.46 -3.09 38.99
CA MET A 28 8.63 -2.20 39.03
C MET A 28 8.86 -1.51 37.69
N ILE A 29 8.69 -2.21 36.56
CA ILE A 29 8.74 -1.61 35.22
C ILE A 29 7.60 -0.59 35.06
N GLY A 30 6.38 -0.92 35.49
CA GLY A 30 5.24 0.01 35.47
C GLY A 30 5.45 1.25 36.32
N LEU A 31 6.05 1.11 37.51
CA LEU A 31 6.42 2.22 38.38
C LEU A 31 7.54 3.07 37.78
N LEU A 32 8.56 2.46 37.19
CA LEU A 32 9.65 3.17 36.51
C LEU A 32 9.15 3.94 35.29
N ILE A 33 8.26 3.34 34.47
CA ILE A 33 7.61 4.03 33.36
C ILE A 33 6.71 5.15 33.89
N GLY A 34 5.91 4.89 34.94
CA GLY A 34 5.04 5.90 35.54
C GLY A 34 5.80 7.08 36.19
N TRP A 35 6.98 6.83 36.76
CA TRP A 35 7.84 7.86 37.38
C TRP A 35 8.71 8.60 36.36
N SER A 36 9.13 7.93 35.29
CA SER A 36 9.85 8.56 34.17
C SER A 36 8.91 9.30 33.20
N TRP A 37 7.61 9.01 33.25
CA TRP A 37 6.60 9.77 32.53
C TRP A 37 6.16 11.00 33.31
N ARG A 38 6.95 12.08 33.22
CA ARG A 38 6.46 13.45 33.45
C ARG A 38 6.08 14.08 32.10
N PRO A 39 4.79 14.14 31.73
CA PRO A 39 4.39 14.81 30.49
C PRO A 39 4.68 16.30 30.64
N ARG A 40 5.52 16.86 29.76
CA ARG A 40 5.83 18.32 29.72
C ARG A 40 4.61 19.20 29.38
N TRP A 41 3.44 18.60 29.18
CA TRP A 41 2.18 19.28 28.86
C TRP A 41 1.31 19.62 30.08
N THR A 42 1.65 19.14 31.29
CA THR A 42 0.87 19.45 32.51
C THR A 42 0.89 20.94 32.87
N GLY A 43 1.94 21.68 32.48
CA GLY A 43 1.98 23.15 32.62
C GLY A 43 1.06 23.90 31.66
N LEU A 44 0.81 23.37 30.46
CA LEU A 44 -0.10 23.98 29.47
C LEU A 44 -1.58 23.80 29.85
N ILE A 45 -1.93 22.67 30.46
CA ILE A 45 -3.28 22.42 30.97
C ILE A 45 -3.57 23.31 32.20
N TYR A 46 -2.55 23.57 33.05
CA TYR A 46 -2.71 24.42 34.25
C TYR A 46 -2.85 25.91 33.92
N LEU A 47 -2.27 26.39 32.80
CA LEU A 47 -2.51 27.76 32.32
C LEU A 47 -3.84 27.91 31.56
N GLY A 48 -4.28 26.87 30.84
CA GLY A 48 -5.48 26.92 30.00
C GLY A 48 -6.82 26.86 30.74
N PHE A 49 -6.84 26.43 32.01
CA PHE A 49 -8.09 26.16 32.73
C PHE A 49 -8.48 27.19 33.80
N ARG A 50 -7.80 28.36 33.88
CA ARG A 50 -8.16 29.41 34.85
C ARG A 50 -9.18 30.44 34.37
N SER A 51 -9.74 30.28 33.18
CA SER A 51 -10.72 31.22 32.62
C SER A 51 -11.97 30.51 32.14
N LYS A 52 -13.00 30.58 32.99
CA LYS A 52 -14.43 30.31 32.72
C LYS A 52 -14.80 28.88 32.29
N LEU A 53 -15.21 28.08 33.28
CA LEU A 53 -16.36 27.18 33.15
C LEU A 53 -16.84 26.79 34.56
N ARG A 54 -17.67 27.66 35.12
CA ARG A 54 -18.49 27.38 36.28
C ARG A 54 -19.88 27.08 35.72
N PHE A 55 -20.19 25.83 35.39
CA PHE A 55 -21.58 25.36 35.24
C PHE A 55 -21.68 23.84 35.44
N LEU A 56 -22.83 23.44 35.97
CA LEU A 56 -23.11 22.27 36.79
C LEU A 56 -22.79 20.92 36.15
N TRP A 57 -22.13 20.03 36.91
CA TRP A 57 -22.46 18.61 36.90
C TRP A 57 -22.45 18.09 38.33
N THR A 58 -23.64 17.98 38.91
CA THR A 58 -23.89 17.20 40.12
C THR A 58 -23.89 15.72 39.73
N ALA A 59 -22.77 15.04 39.91
CA ALA A 59 -22.69 13.58 39.92
C ALA A 59 -22.50 13.11 41.38
N PRO A 60 -23.21 12.07 41.85
CA PRO A 60 -23.14 11.64 43.25
C PRO A 60 -21.78 11.00 43.58
N PRO A 61 -21.36 11.01 44.87
CA PRO A 61 -20.04 10.54 45.27
C PRO A 61 -19.95 9.03 45.09
N GLY A 62 -19.15 8.54 44.13
CA GLY A 62 -18.99 7.10 43.95
C GLY A 62 -18.30 6.56 42.69
N PHE A 63 -17.85 7.40 41.75
CA PHE A 63 -17.14 6.93 40.55
C PHE A 63 -15.61 6.94 40.74
N GLY A 64 -15.13 6.07 41.61
CA GLY A 64 -13.69 5.78 41.78
C GLY A 64 -13.26 4.56 40.96
N ALA A 65 -11.99 4.55 40.54
CA ALA A 65 -11.31 3.52 39.71
C ALA A 65 -11.46 2.05 40.16
N ARG A 66 -12.10 1.79 41.31
CA ARG A 66 -12.40 0.44 41.82
C ARG A 66 -13.43 -0.33 40.98
N ARG A 67 -14.34 0.34 40.26
CA ARG A 67 -15.35 -0.35 39.42
C ARG A 67 -14.86 -0.72 38.02
N LEU A 68 -13.85 -0.01 37.49
CA LEU A 68 -13.16 -0.40 36.25
C LEU A 68 -12.29 -1.64 36.45
N TRP A 69 -11.74 -1.83 37.65
CA TRP A 69 -10.95 -3.01 38.00
C TRP A 69 -11.81 -4.29 38.15
N LEU A 70 -13.06 -4.15 38.63
CA LEU A 70 -14.03 -5.26 38.71
C LEU A 70 -14.51 -5.73 37.33
N ALA A 71 -14.61 -4.83 36.34
CA ALA A 71 -14.96 -5.21 34.97
C ALA A 71 -13.83 -6.00 34.27
N PHE A 72 -12.56 -5.67 34.54
CA PHE A 72 -11.40 -6.39 34.00
C PHE A 72 -11.15 -7.76 34.67
N THR A 73 -11.53 -7.92 35.93
CA THR A 73 -11.47 -9.23 36.63
C THR A 73 -12.64 -10.15 36.25
N ALA A 74 -13.83 -9.62 35.94
CA ALA A 74 -14.94 -10.43 35.43
C ALA A 74 -14.71 -10.97 34.00
N LEU A 75 -13.99 -10.23 33.15
CA LEU A 75 -13.67 -10.67 31.77
C LEU A 75 -12.55 -11.72 31.72
N SER A 76 -11.65 -11.76 32.70
CA SER A 76 -10.59 -12.78 32.78
C SER A 76 -11.10 -14.13 33.32
N ALA A 77 -12.10 -14.13 34.20
CA ALA A 77 -12.74 -15.36 34.71
C ALA A 77 -13.65 -16.07 33.69
N PHE A 78 -14.14 -15.38 32.64
CA PHE A 78 -15.00 -15.98 31.62
C PHE A 78 -14.22 -16.75 30.53
N SER A 79 -12.90 -16.60 30.46
CA SER A 79 -12.05 -17.30 29.47
C SER A 79 -11.58 -18.70 29.92
N VAL A 80 -11.68 -19.02 31.22
CA VAL A 80 -11.27 -20.32 31.77
C VAL A 80 -12.45 -21.30 31.92
N CYS A 81 -13.70 -20.81 31.91
CA CYS A 81 -14.88 -21.68 32.04
C CYS A 81 -15.41 -22.26 30.71
N ARG A 82 -14.80 -21.94 29.56
CA ARG A 82 -15.21 -22.50 28.25
C ARG A 82 -14.46 -23.77 27.86
N THR A 83 -13.33 -24.06 28.51
CA THR A 83 -12.50 -25.26 28.28
C THR A 83 -12.90 -26.46 29.15
N LEU A 84 -13.76 -26.27 30.15
CA LEU A 84 -14.29 -27.35 30.98
C LEU A 84 -15.69 -27.84 30.55
N TRP A 85 -16.41 -27.07 29.73
CA TRP A 85 -17.72 -27.49 29.18
C TRP A 85 -17.61 -28.34 27.90
N SER A 86 -16.45 -28.43 27.26
CA SER A 86 -16.23 -29.30 26.08
C SER A 86 -15.79 -30.72 26.43
N ARG A 87 -15.69 -31.09 27.71
CA ARG A 87 -15.29 -32.45 28.17
C ARG A 87 -16.39 -33.24 28.88
N LEU A 88 -17.63 -32.74 28.95
CA LEU A 88 -18.76 -33.46 29.55
C LEU A 88 -19.95 -33.55 28.58
N GLY A 89 -19.71 -34.10 27.39
CA GLY A 89 -20.72 -34.17 26.34
C GLY A 89 -20.38 -35.08 25.18
N SER A 90 -19.87 -36.29 25.43
CA SER A 90 -19.98 -37.36 24.44
C SER A 90 -19.89 -38.74 25.11
N SER A 91 -21.05 -39.36 25.33
CA SER A 91 -21.14 -40.81 25.53
C SER A 91 -22.10 -41.38 24.50
N GLY A 92 -21.59 -42.31 23.70
CA GLY A 92 -22.36 -43.36 23.03
C GLY A 92 -22.95 -43.05 21.66
N LYS A 93 -22.33 -43.55 20.57
CA LYS A 93 -22.64 -44.90 20.04
C LYS A 93 -21.77 -45.23 18.82
N LYS A 94 -21.27 -46.47 18.80
CA LYS A 94 -20.66 -47.16 17.65
C LYS A 94 -21.73 -47.52 16.61
N SER A 95 -21.35 -47.56 15.33
CA SER A 95 -21.75 -48.60 14.38
C SER A 95 -20.75 -48.62 13.21
N GLU A 96 -20.18 -49.80 12.95
CA GLU A 96 -19.36 -50.13 11.78
C GLU A 96 -20.26 -50.40 10.58
N ALA A 97 -19.78 -50.07 9.37
CA ALA A 97 -20.00 -50.87 8.17
C ALA A 97 -18.93 -50.53 7.12
N SER A 98 -18.31 -51.58 6.61
CA SER A 98 -17.28 -51.62 5.57
C SER A 98 -17.82 -51.33 4.17
N GLY A 99 -16.97 -50.80 3.30
CA GLY A 99 -17.19 -50.81 1.84
C GLY A 99 -16.04 -50.15 1.09
N SER A 100 -15.28 -50.95 0.35
CA SER A 100 -14.06 -50.59 -0.40
C SER A 100 -14.32 -50.25 -1.87
N ALA A 101 -13.64 -49.21 -2.37
CA ALA A 101 -13.11 -48.97 -3.74
C ALA A 101 -14.12 -48.91 -4.94
N PRO A 102 -13.79 -48.26 -6.09
CA PRO A 102 -12.44 -47.98 -6.61
C PRO A 102 -12.18 -46.58 -7.21
N VAL A 103 -10.92 -46.47 -7.64
CA VAL A 103 -10.22 -45.46 -8.43
C VAL A 103 -10.78 -45.38 -9.86
N GLU A 104 -10.87 -44.17 -10.43
CA GLU A 104 -10.88 -43.97 -11.89
C GLU A 104 -9.87 -42.90 -12.29
N GLU A 105 -9.10 -43.25 -13.33
CA GLU A 105 -8.12 -42.43 -14.05
C GLU A 105 -8.78 -41.63 -15.18
N ILE A 106 -8.25 -40.41 -15.38
CA ILE A 106 -8.02 -39.68 -16.64
C ILE A 106 -9.16 -39.62 -17.67
N GLU A 107 -9.69 -38.42 -17.89
CA GLU A 107 -9.89 -37.91 -19.25
C GLU A 107 -9.41 -36.46 -19.41
N THR A 108 -8.68 -36.27 -20.50
CA THR A 108 -7.96 -35.06 -20.88
C THR A 108 -8.87 -34.20 -21.73
N PHE A 109 -9.31 -33.04 -21.25
CA PHE A 109 -10.05 -32.07 -22.05
C PHE A 109 -9.15 -30.90 -22.48
N SER A 110 -8.37 -31.11 -23.54
CA SER A 110 -7.42 -30.16 -24.14
C SER A 110 -8.07 -28.97 -24.88
N ARG A 111 -9.26 -28.52 -24.47
CA ARG A 111 -9.93 -27.35 -25.09
C ARG A 111 -10.12 -26.16 -24.13
N GLY A 112 -9.83 -26.35 -22.85
CA GLY A 112 -9.85 -25.29 -21.82
C GLY A 112 -8.52 -24.53 -21.66
N SER A 113 -7.41 -25.12 -22.15
CA SER A 113 -6.06 -24.57 -21.99
C SER A 113 -5.88 -23.22 -22.70
N ASP A 114 -6.37 -23.06 -23.93
CA ASP A 114 -6.09 -21.85 -24.72
C ASP A 114 -6.88 -20.63 -24.22
N LYS A 115 -8.15 -20.81 -23.83
CA LYS A 115 -8.95 -19.72 -23.24
C LYS A 115 -8.40 -19.27 -21.88
N ASN A 116 -7.91 -20.20 -21.06
CA ASN A 116 -7.33 -19.85 -19.76
C ASN A 116 -5.96 -19.18 -19.92
N ARG A 117 -5.17 -19.57 -20.94
CA ARG A 117 -3.89 -18.93 -21.28
C ARG A 117 -4.05 -17.50 -21.79
N GLU A 118 -4.99 -17.25 -22.70
CA GLU A 118 -5.31 -15.89 -23.16
C GLU A 118 -5.75 -15.01 -21.98
N LYS A 119 -6.59 -15.55 -21.08
CA LYS A 119 -7.04 -14.85 -19.88
C LYS A 119 -5.89 -14.44 -18.95
N ILE A 120 -4.85 -15.28 -18.80
CA ILE A 120 -3.66 -14.98 -17.97
C ILE A 120 -2.79 -13.90 -18.62
N GLN A 121 -2.59 -13.95 -19.94
CA GLN A 121 -1.76 -12.96 -20.66
C GLN A 121 -2.35 -11.55 -20.56
N ASP A 122 -3.68 -11.43 -20.58
CA ASP A 122 -4.40 -10.16 -20.45
C ASP A 122 -4.42 -9.60 -19.01
N VAL A 123 -3.91 -10.33 -18.01
CA VAL A 123 -3.92 -9.85 -16.63
C VAL A 123 -2.96 -8.68 -16.43
N VAL A 124 -1.76 -8.74 -17.04
CA VAL A 124 -0.75 -7.69 -16.98
C VAL A 124 -0.31 -7.33 -18.39
N THR A 125 -0.76 -6.16 -18.82
CA THR A 125 -0.73 -5.72 -20.22
C THR A 125 0.36 -4.67 -20.45
N GLU A 126 0.64 -4.39 -21.72
CA GLU A 126 1.54 -3.32 -22.15
C GLU A 126 1.07 -1.94 -21.67
N LYS A 127 -0.25 -1.72 -21.49
CA LYS A 127 -0.80 -0.48 -20.89
C LYS A 127 -0.36 -0.29 -19.43
N ASP A 128 -0.22 -1.38 -18.68
CA ASP A 128 0.28 -1.31 -17.31
C ASP A 128 1.77 -0.95 -17.27
N LEU A 129 2.53 -1.39 -18.28
CA LEU A 129 3.92 -0.99 -18.49
C LEU A 129 4.01 0.49 -18.89
N GLU A 130 3.19 0.96 -19.83
CA GLU A 130 3.09 2.38 -20.18
C GLU A 130 2.79 3.25 -18.95
N HIS A 131 1.87 2.79 -18.09
CA HIS A 131 1.59 3.46 -16.81
C HIS A 131 2.82 3.55 -15.90
N LEU A 132 3.60 2.47 -15.78
CA LEU A 132 4.87 2.48 -15.05
C LEU A 132 5.86 3.49 -15.66
N LEU A 133 6.02 3.49 -16.98
CA LEU A 133 6.92 4.39 -17.69
C LEU A 133 6.48 5.85 -17.52
N HIS A 134 5.19 6.12 -17.55
CA HIS A 134 4.66 7.47 -17.30
C HIS A 134 5.02 7.97 -15.89
N LEU A 135 4.98 7.08 -14.89
CA LEU A 135 5.31 7.45 -13.50
C LEU A 135 6.82 7.60 -13.24
N LEU A 136 7.68 6.88 -13.97
CA LEU A 136 9.13 6.83 -13.72
C LEU A 136 10.01 7.52 -14.75
N GLU A 137 9.70 7.43 -16.05
CA GLU A 137 10.55 7.87 -17.16
C GLU A 137 9.97 9.06 -17.96
N ALA A 138 8.65 9.12 -18.21
CA ALA A 138 8.04 10.29 -18.86
C ALA A 138 8.08 11.50 -17.92
N GLY A 139 8.37 12.68 -18.46
CA GLY A 139 8.66 13.90 -17.73
C GLY A 139 7.68 14.18 -16.58
N ASN A 140 8.13 13.87 -15.36
CA ASN A 140 7.48 14.15 -14.07
C ASN A 140 7.33 15.66 -13.77
N ALA A 141 7.41 16.54 -14.78
CA ALA A 141 7.37 17.99 -14.60
C ALA A 141 6.06 18.46 -13.96
N ASN A 142 4.97 17.70 -14.12
CA ASN A 142 3.65 18.06 -13.61
C ASN A 142 3.31 17.42 -12.25
N ILE A 143 4.13 16.49 -11.74
CA ILE A 143 3.88 15.82 -10.45
C ILE A 143 4.77 16.42 -9.38
N GLU A 144 4.15 17.08 -8.39
CA GLU A 144 4.85 17.57 -7.21
C GLU A 144 5.23 16.42 -6.27
N TRP A 145 6.47 15.96 -6.39
CA TRP A 145 7.06 14.94 -5.52
C TRP A 145 7.66 15.57 -4.26
N GLN A 146 7.18 15.17 -3.09
CA GLN A 146 7.73 15.56 -1.80
C GLN A 146 8.83 14.58 -1.37
N ALA A 147 10.03 15.08 -1.14
CA ALA A 147 11.13 14.28 -0.62
C ALA A 147 10.80 13.73 0.78
N MET A 148 11.05 12.44 0.98
CA MET A 148 10.79 11.73 2.25
C MET A 148 12.05 11.19 2.92
N MET A 149 13.00 10.73 2.11
CA MET A 149 14.19 10.05 2.63
C MET A 149 15.34 10.19 1.64
N ASP A 150 16.53 10.46 2.17
CA ASP A 150 17.80 10.26 1.48
C ASP A 150 18.76 9.65 2.51
N LYS A 151 19.13 8.39 2.31
CA LYS A 151 19.96 7.62 3.23
C LYS A 151 20.89 6.69 2.46
N SER A 152 22.06 6.47 3.02
CA SER A 152 23.04 5.56 2.44
C SER A 152 23.70 4.68 3.49
N THR A 153 24.28 3.59 2.99
CA THR A 153 25.21 2.68 3.66
C THR A 153 26.40 2.49 2.70
N PRO A 154 27.52 1.87 3.12
CA PRO A 154 28.67 1.67 2.23
C PRO A 154 28.35 0.97 0.91
N ASN A 155 27.36 0.06 0.89
CA ASN A 155 27.01 -0.78 -0.26
C ASN A 155 25.61 -0.52 -0.85
N MET A 156 24.90 0.51 -0.37
CA MET A 156 23.58 0.86 -0.90
C MET A 156 23.25 2.33 -0.64
N SER A 157 22.62 3.01 -1.61
CA SER A 157 21.95 4.31 -1.41
C SER A 157 20.45 4.18 -1.67
N TYR A 158 19.65 4.98 -0.96
CA TYR A 158 18.20 4.95 -1.01
C TYR A 158 17.63 6.35 -0.91
N GLN A 159 16.85 6.72 -1.92
CA GLN A 159 16.10 7.97 -1.98
C GLN A 159 14.63 7.65 -2.16
N ALA A 160 13.76 8.39 -1.49
CA ALA A 160 12.32 8.21 -1.60
C ALA A 160 11.57 9.53 -1.59
N TRP A 161 10.49 9.55 -2.36
CA TRP A 161 9.56 10.65 -2.52
C TRP A 161 8.13 10.13 -2.38
N ARG A 162 7.21 11.02 -2.05
CA ARG A 162 5.77 10.77 -2.11
C ARG A 162 5.07 11.84 -2.90
N HIS A 163 3.95 11.46 -3.49
CA HIS A 163 2.96 12.34 -4.07
C HIS A 163 1.60 11.99 -3.48
N GLU A 164 0.83 13.00 -3.09
CA GLU A 164 -0.52 12.82 -2.56
C GLU A 164 -1.52 13.42 -3.55
N PRO A 165 -2.14 12.60 -4.41
CA PRO A 165 -3.14 13.09 -5.35
C PRO A 165 -4.41 13.54 -4.60
N GLU A 166 -5.19 14.43 -5.21
CA GLU A 166 -6.48 14.91 -4.66
C GLU A 166 -7.43 13.74 -4.35
N THR A 167 -7.44 12.74 -5.23
CA THR A 167 -8.21 11.51 -5.08
C THR A 167 -7.29 10.29 -5.15
N GLY A 168 -7.56 9.28 -4.31
CA GLY A 168 -6.80 8.03 -4.28
C GLY A 168 -5.75 7.90 -3.16
N PRO A 169 -4.95 6.82 -3.19
CA PRO A 169 -3.91 6.55 -2.20
C PRO A 169 -2.68 7.46 -2.38
N VAL A 170 -1.82 7.50 -1.36
CA VAL A 170 -0.50 8.12 -1.48
C VAL A 170 0.34 7.30 -2.44
N VAL A 171 0.98 7.97 -3.39
CA VAL A 171 1.92 7.35 -4.33
C VAL A 171 3.33 7.55 -3.80
N TYR A 172 4.09 6.47 -3.70
CA TYR A 172 5.49 6.48 -3.30
C TYR A 172 6.37 6.19 -4.49
N ARG A 173 7.48 6.91 -4.59
CA ARG A 173 8.57 6.65 -5.52
C ARG A 173 9.85 6.44 -4.75
N SER A 174 10.69 5.52 -5.20
CA SER A 174 12.03 5.37 -4.64
C SER A 174 13.06 5.07 -5.71
N ARG A 175 14.30 5.45 -5.42
CA ARG A 175 15.51 5.10 -6.16
C ARG A 175 16.46 4.43 -5.20
N THR A 176 16.79 3.17 -5.46
CA THR A 176 17.74 2.39 -4.67
C THR A 176 18.91 2.01 -5.55
N VAL A 177 20.14 2.27 -5.13
CA VAL A 177 21.34 1.76 -5.82
C VAL A 177 22.01 0.74 -4.92
N PHE A 178 22.21 -0.47 -5.41
CA PHE A 178 22.96 -1.54 -4.77
C PHE A 178 24.34 -1.63 -5.40
N GLU A 179 25.39 -1.45 -4.61
CA GLU A 179 26.76 -1.67 -5.09
C GLU A 179 27.03 -3.17 -5.27
N ASP A 180 27.96 -3.50 -6.16
CA ASP A 180 28.46 -4.86 -6.39
C ASP A 180 27.29 -5.86 -6.60
N ALA A 181 26.34 -5.48 -7.46
CA ALA A 181 25.15 -6.26 -7.77
C ALA A 181 24.79 -6.06 -9.25
N SER A 182 24.54 -7.17 -9.97
CA SER A 182 24.09 -7.08 -11.36
C SER A 182 22.56 -6.95 -11.45
N PRO A 183 22.04 -6.37 -12.53
CA PRO A 183 20.59 -6.33 -12.79
C PRO A 183 19.90 -7.70 -12.74
N GLU A 184 20.54 -8.76 -13.21
CA GLU A 184 20.00 -10.13 -13.23
C GLU A 184 19.80 -10.69 -11.82
N ILE A 185 20.77 -10.47 -10.92
CA ILE A 185 20.65 -10.99 -9.56
C ILE A 185 19.61 -10.21 -8.76
N VAL A 186 19.49 -8.90 -9.01
CA VAL A 186 18.47 -8.06 -8.40
C VAL A 186 17.08 -8.40 -8.94
N ARG A 187 16.94 -8.58 -10.26
CA ARG A 187 15.68 -9.04 -10.89
C ARG A 187 15.18 -10.31 -10.23
N ASP A 188 16.04 -11.33 -10.17
CA ASP A 188 15.63 -12.61 -9.63
C ASP A 188 15.31 -12.50 -8.13
N PHE A 189 16.10 -11.75 -7.35
CA PHE A 189 15.87 -11.54 -5.93
C PHE A 189 14.50 -10.89 -5.63
N PHE A 190 14.09 -9.91 -6.43
CA PHE A 190 12.81 -9.22 -6.27
C PHE A 190 11.61 -10.11 -6.63
N TRP A 191 11.80 -11.09 -7.52
CA TRP A 191 10.76 -12.02 -7.98
C TRP A 191 10.63 -13.31 -7.15
N ASP A 192 11.66 -13.64 -6.35
CA ASP A 192 11.78 -14.92 -5.66
C ASP A 192 10.99 -14.98 -4.36
N ASP A 193 9.69 -15.30 -4.48
CA ASP A 193 8.78 -15.46 -3.33
C ASP A 193 9.18 -16.61 -2.40
N GLU A 194 9.91 -17.61 -2.90
CA GLU A 194 10.40 -18.73 -2.09
C GLU A 194 11.59 -18.32 -1.20
N PHE A 195 12.41 -17.37 -1.67
CA PHE A 195 13.48 -16.80 -0.86
C PHE A 195 13.00 -15.66 0.06
N ARG A 196 11.93 -14.97 -0.32
CA ARG A 196 11.41 -13.78 0.36
C ARG A 196 11.19 -13.95 1.88
N PRO A 197 10.60 -15.05 2.40
CA PRO A 197 10.41 -15.25 3.85
C PRO A 197 11.71 -15.28 4.66
N LYS A 198 12.87 -15.55 4.03
CA LYS A 198 14.17 -15.57 4.71
C LYS A 198 14.62 -14.19 5.18
N TRP A 199 14.07 -13.11 4.60
CA TRP A 199 14.48 -11.75 4.93
C TRP A 199 13.31 -10.79 5.20
N ASP A 200 12.13 -11.05 4.64
CA ASP A 200 10.91 -10.26 4.86
C ASP A 200 9.97 -10.97 5.85
N PRO A 201 9.97 -10.60 7.13
CA PRO A 201 9.13 -11.25 8.14
C PRO A 201 7.64 -10.92 7.96
N MET A 202 7.29 -9.97 7.08
CA MET A 202 5.89 -9.65 6.82
C MET A 202 5.24 -10.65 5.88
N LEU A 203 5.98 -11.35 5.02
CA LEU A 203 5.37 -12.34 4.12
C LEU A 203 5.12 -13.66 4.89
N ALA A 204 3.87 -13.90 5.28
CA ALA A 204 3.50 -15.11 6.04
C ALA A 204 3.08 -16.28 5.15
N TYR A 205 2.57 -15.99 3.96
CA TYR A 205 2.13 -17.01 3.01
C TYR A 205 2.31 -16.49 1.60
N PHE A 206 2.72 -17.39 0.71
CA PHE A 206 2.70 -17.17 -0.72
C PHE A 206 2.28 -18.46 -1.43
N LYS A 207 1.61 -18.32 -2.57
CA LYS A 207 1.33 -19.42 -3.49
C LYS A 207 1.21 -18.88 -4.91
N THR A 208 1.94 -19.48 -5.85
CA THR A 208 1.68 -19.27 -7.28
C THR A 208 0.37 -19.96 -7.64
N LEU A 209 -0.60 -19.17 -8.12
CA LEU A 209 -1.90 -19.65 -8.56
C LEU A 209 -1.83 -20.08 -10.01
N GLU A 210 -1.30 -19.21 -10.86
CA GLU A 210 -1.22 -19.39 -12.31
C GLU A 210 0.11 -18.84 -12.83
N GLU A 211 0.62 -19.45 -13.90
CA GLU A 211 1.89 -19.11 -14.51
C GLU A 211 1.83 -19.38 -16.02
N ASP A 212 2.11 -18.35 -16.83
CA ASP A 212 2.28 -18.48 -18.27
C ASP A 212 3.76 -18.61 -18.62
N SER A 213 4.14 -19.77 -19.16
CA SER A 213 5.51 -20.07 -19.56
C SER A 213 6.00 -19.25 -20.77
N LYS A 214 5.10 -18.64 -21.55
CA LYS A 214 5.49 -17.86 -22.74
C LYS A 214 5.88 -16.44 -22.39
N THR A 215 5.04 -15.74 -21.61
CA THR A 215 5.25 -14.33 -21.28
C THR A 215 5.91 -14.12 -19.92
N GLY A 216 5.93 -15.14 -19.06
CA GLY A 216 6.36 -15.04 -17.67
C GLY A 216 5.32 -14.40 -16.75
N THR A 217 4.09 -14.18 -17.23
CA THR A 217 3.00 -13.64 -16.41
C THR A 217 2.64 -14.64 -15.33
N THR A 218 2.63 -14.19 -14.09
CA THR A 218 2.28 -15.01 -12.93
C THR A 218 1.19 -14.34 -12.11
N ILE A 219 0.25 -15.14 -11.61
CA ILE A 219 -0.72 -14.71 -10.60
C ILE A 219 -0.31 -15.37 -9.27
N VAL A 220 -0.09 -14.56 -8.25
CA VAL A 220 0.34 -15.01 -6.93
C VAL A 220 -0.62 -14.56 -5.84
N HIS A 221 -0.84 -15.45 -4.88
CA HIS A 221 -1.59 -15.18 -3.65
C HIS A 221 -0.60 -14.95 -2.51
N TRP A 222 -0.59 -13.75 -1.93
CA TRP A 222 0.21 -13.42 -0.75
C TRP A 222 -0.67 -13.11 0.46
N ILE A 223 -0.19 -13.48 1.65
CA ILE A 223 -0.70 -12.95 2.92
C ILE A 223 0.44 -12.27 3.66
N LYS A 224 0.29 -10.97 3.92
CA LYS A 224 1.22 -10.19 4.72
C LYS A 224 0.72 -9.98 6.14
N LYS A 225 1.62 -10.19 7.09
CA LYS A 225 1.44 -9.84 8.50
C LYS A 225 1.43 -8.35 8.68
N PHE A 226 0.42 -7.89 9.41
CA PHE A 226 0.34 -6.51 9.87
C PHE A 226 0.40 -6.47 11.39
N PRO A 227 0.67 -5.29 11.99
CA PRO A 227 0.62 -5.15 13.43
C PRO A 227 -0.69 -5.67 14.01
N PHE A 228 -0.64 -6.29 15.19
CA PHE A 228 -1.75 -7.06 15.79
C PHE A 228 -3.08 -6.31 15.93
N PHE A 229 -3.05 -4.97 15.95
CA PHE A 229 -4.24 -4.11 16.00
C PHE A 229 -4.94 -3.95 14.64
N CYS A 230 -4.43 -4.57 13.58
CA CYS A 230 -5.04 -4.62 12.26
C CYS A 230 -5.11 -6.07 11.75
N SER A 231 -6.11 -6.39 10.92
CA SER A 231 -6.14 -7.67 10.21
C SER A 231 -4.94 -7.80 9.27
N ASP A 232 -4.40 -9.00 9.09
CA ASP A 232 -3.45 -9.30 8.01
C ASP A 232 -4.01 -8.92 6.64
N ARG A 233 -3.14 -8.62 5.67
CA ARG A 233 -3.54 -8.24 4.31
C ARG A 233 -3.35 -9.39 3.36
N GLU A 234 -4.36 -9.63 2.54
CA GLU A 234 -4.35 -10.61 1.48
C GLU A 234 -4.24 -9.90 0.15
N TYR A 235 -3.37 -10.42 -0.71
CA TYR A 235 -3.11 -9.87 -2.03
C TYR A 235 -3.26 -10.97 -3.05
N ILE A 236 -3.97 -10.67 -4.14
CA ILE A 236 -3.89 -11.46 -5.36
C ILE A 236 -3.28 -10.56 -6.41
N ILE A 237 -2.09 -10.94 -6.85
CA ILE A 237 -1.19 -10.08 -7.60
C ILE A 237 -0.92 -10.72 -8.95
N GLY A 238 -1.17 -10.00 -10.03
CA GLY A 238 -0.64 -10.31 -11.35
C GLY A 238 0.70 -9.59 -11.51
N ARG A 239 1.69 -10.29 -12.05
CA ARG A 239 3.01 -9.70 -12.30
C ARG A 239 3.66 -10.26 -13.56
N ARG A 240 4.40 -9.40 -14.28
CA ARG A 240 5.13 -9.72 -15.52
C ARG A 240 6.40 -8.87 -15.64
N ILE A 241 7.42 -9.40 -16.34
CA ILE A 241 8.69 -8.70 -16.62
C ILE A 241 8.89 -8.53 -18.13
N TRP A 242 9.16 -7.29 -18.54
CA TRP A 242 9.67 -6.95 -19.86
C TRP A 242 11.17 -6.64 -19.78
N GLU A 243 11.87 -6.86 -20.89
CA GLU A 243 13.30 -6.62 -20.99
C GLU A 243 13.62 -5.85 -22.28
N SER A 244 14.43 -4.79 -22.15
CA SER A 244 14.99 -4.07 -23.29
C SER A 244 16.44 -3.70 -23.01
N GLY A 245 17.35 -4.10 -23.90
CA GLY A 245 18.79 -3.95 -23.68
C GLY A 245 19.24 -4.57 -22.35
N LYS A 246 19.75 -3.75 -21.43
CA LYS A 246 20.16 -4.16 -20.07
C LYS A 246 19.21 -3.66 -18.97
N LYS A 247 17.96 -3.36 -19.34
CA LYS A 247 16.92 -2.90 -18.42
C LYS A 247 15.82 -3.94 -18.29
N TYR A 248 15.34 -4.13 -17.06
CA TYR A 248 14.15 -4.93 -16.77
C TYR A 248 13.05 -4.02 -16.24
N TYR A 249 11.84 -4.19 -16.78
CA TYR A 249 10.64 -3.46 -16.40
C TYR A 249 9.66 -4.46 -15.82
N ALA A 250 9.40 -4.36 -14.53
CA ALA A 250 8.53 -5.30 -13.83
C ALA A 250 7.28 -4.58 -13.38
N VAL A 251 6.13 -5.10 -13.81
CA VAL A 251 4.82 -4.65 -13.34
C VAL A 251 4.28 -5.67 -12.36
N THR A 252 3.80 -5.18 -11.23
CA THR A 252 3.11 -5.98 -10.21
C THR A 252 1.87 -5.21 -9.77
N LYS A 253 0.68 -5.77 -9.98
CA LYS A 253 -0.59 -5.10 -9.64
C LYS A 253 -1.61 -6.06 -9.02
N GLY A 254 -2.58 -5.51 -8.30
CA GLY A 254 -3.74 -6.25 -7.78
C GLY A 254 -4.65 -6.70 -8.91
N VAL A 255 -5.13 -7.94 -8.86
CA VAL A 255 -5.95 -8.54 -9.93
C VAL A 255 -7.12 -9.32 -9.34
N PRO A 256 -8.29 -9.32 -10.00
CA PRO A 256 -9.42 -10.13 -9.56
C PRO A 256 -9.12 -11.63 -9.78
N TYR A 257 -9.64 -12.47 -8.89
CA TYR A 257 -9.49 -13.92 -9.00
C TYR A 257 -10.73 -14.63 -8.42
N SER A 258 -11.57 -15.17 -9.30
CA SER A 258 -12.89 -15.72 -8.95
C SER A 258 -12.81 -16.89 -7.98
N ASP A 259 -11.78 -17.72 -8.12
CA ASP A 259 -11.69 -19.01 -7.43
C ASP A 259 -11.24 -18.85 -5.97
N LEU A 260 -10.80 -17.64 -5.60
CA LEU A 260 -10.49 -17.25 -4.23
C LEU A 260 -11.42 -16.13 -3.79
N PRO A 261 -12.61 -16.44 -3.24
CA PRO A 261 -13.56 -15.42 -2.79
C PRO A 261 -13.01 -14.59 -1.62
N LYS A 262 -13.49 -13.36 -1.50
CA LYS A 262 -13.05 -12.42 -0.46
C LYS A 262 -13.50 -12.87 0.93
N ARG A 263 -12.59 -12.80 1.88
CA ARG A 263 -12.86 -13.05 3.30
C ARG A 263 -12.82 -11.74 4.08
N VAL A 264 -13.45 -11.74 5.26
CA VAL A 264 -13.37 -10.61 6.19
C VAL A 264 -11.96 -10.50 6.80
N LYS A 265 -11.34 -11.66 7.08
CA LYS A 265 -9.96 -11.78 7.57
C LYS A 265 -9.26 -12.94 6.85
N PRO A 266 -8.03 -12.76 6.35
CA PRO A 266 -7.32 -11.47 6.15
C PRO A 266 -8.12 -10.46 5.28
N ARG A 267 -7.83 -9.16 5.38
CA ARG A 267 -8.46 -8.12 4.53
C ARG A 267 -7.81 -8.16 3.16
N ARG A 268 -8.60 -8.36 2.11
CA ARG A 268 -8.10 -8.23 0.73
C ARG A 268 -7.79 -6.79 0.35
N VAL A 269 -6.61 -6.58 -0.23
CA VAL A 269 -6.19 -5.33 -0.87
C VAL A 269 -6.52 -5.42 -2.35
N GLU A 270 -7.54 -4.66 -2.77
CA GLU A 270 -8.00 -4.66 -4.17
C GLU A 270 -7.14 -3.72 -5.03
N LEU A 271 -6.85 -2.53 -4.51
CA LEU A 271 -5.99 -1.55 -5.18
C LEU A 271 -4.54 -1.79 -4.74
N TYR A 272 -3.72 -2.29 -5.65
CA TYR A 272 -2.30 -2.53 -5.43
C TYR A 272 -1.53 -2.30 -6.72
N PHE A 273 -0.46 -1.52 -6.65
CA PHE A 273 0.52 -1.37 -7.71
C PHE A 273 1.91 -1.20 -7.07
N SER A 274 2.88 -2.02 -7.48
CA SER A 274 4.22 -2.02 -6.91
C SER A 274 5.23 -2.45 -7.97
N SER A 275 5.59 -1.51 -8.84
CA SER A 275 6.28 -1.81 -10.08
C SER A 275 7.64 -1.14 -10.11
N TRP A 276 8.60 -1.71 -10.83
CA TRP A 276 9.99 -1.26 -10.78
C TRP A 276 10.75 -1.42 -12.09
N ILE A 277 11.76 -0.58 -12.27
CA ILE A 277 12.72 -0.62 -13.36
C ILE A 277 14.10 -0.91 -12.76
N ILE A 278 14.78 -1.91 -13.31
CA ILE A 278 16.12 -2.35 -12.90
C ILE A 278 17.09 -2.07 -14.03
N LYS A 279 18.21 -1.41 -13.73
CA LYS A 279 19.28 -1.15 -14.71
C LYS A 279 20.66 -1.15 -14.05
N ALA A 280 21.67 -1.47 -14.84
CA ALA A 280 23.06 -1.26 -14.42
C ALA A 280 23.36 0.24 -14.35
N VAL A 281 24.16 0.65 -13.37
CA VAL A 281 24.66 2.01 -13.20
C VAL A 281 26.12 1.97 -12.75
N GLU A 282 26.81 3.10 -12.92
CA GLU A 282 28.19 3.24 -12.45
C GLU A 282 28.23 3.13 -10.91
N SER A 283 29.24 2.43 -10.41
CA SER A 283 29.48 2.36 -8.97
C SER A 283 29.95 3.71 -8.43
N ARG A 284 29.61 3.99 -7.17
CA ARG A 284 30.17 5.14 -6.44
C ARG A 284 31.71 5.12 -6.32
N LYS A 285 32.35 3.98 -6.62
CA LYS A 285 33.81 3.82 -6.63
C LYS A 285 34.48 4.74 -7.67
N GLY A 286 33.74 5.20 -8.68
CA GLY A 286 34.25 6.11 -9.71
C GLY A 286 35.29 5.46 -10.62
N ASP A 287 35.20 4.14 -10.80
CA ASP A 287 36.08 3.34 -11.65
C ASP A 287 35.58 3.25 -13.11
N GLY A 288 34.50 3.96 -13.45
CA GLY A 288 33.84 3.89 -14.75
C GLY A 288 33.11 2.56 -15.00
N GLN A 289 33.11 1.63 -14.04
CA GLN A 289 32.51 0.31 -14.21
C GLN A 289 31.03 0.33 -13.83
N MET A 290 30.21 -0.29 -14.67
CA MET A 290 28.76 -0.49 -14.45
C MET A 290 28.50 -1.66 -13.49
N SER A 291 29.15 -1.63 -12.32
CA SER A 291 29.17 -2.72 -11.32
C SER A 291 28.09 -2.57 -10.24
N ALA A 292 27.31 -1.48 -10.27
CA ALA A 292 26.17 -1.26 -9.41
C ALA A 292 24.84 -1.44 -10.15
N CYS A 293 23.77 -1.66 -9.39
CA CYS A 293 22.42 -1.84 -9.92
C CYS A 293 21.47 -0.81 -9.30
N GLU A 294 20.78 -0.05 -10.14
CA GLU A 294 19.72 0.86 -9.73
C GLU A 294 18.35 0.16 -9.87
N VAL A 295 17.51 0.33 -8.85
CA VAL A 295 16.09 0.01 -8.85
C VAL A 295 15.30 1.29 -8.64
N SER A 296 14.57 1.70 -9.67
CA SER A 296 13.57 2.76 -9.58
C SER A 296 12.20 2.11 -9.38
N LEU A 297 11.49 2.45 -8.32
CA LEU A 297 10.23 1.80 -7.94
C LEU A 297 9.13 2.84 -7.72
N VAL A 298 7.91 2.51 -8.16
CA VAL A 298 6.68 3.23 -7.80
C VAL A 298 5.71 2.28 -7.13
N HIS A 299 5.06 2.77 -6.07
CA HIS A 299 4.15 2.00 -5.27
C HIS A 299 2.97 2.81 -4.77
N TYR A 300 1.77 2.23 -4.89
CA TYR A 300 0.57 2.69 -4.21
C TYR A 300 -0.35 1.52 -3.92
N GLU A 301 -1.07 1.57 -2.80
CA GLU A 301 -2.05 0.56 -2.44
C GLU A 301 -3.12 1.13 -1.50
N ASP A 302 -4.29 0.47 -1.45
CA ASP A 302 -5.27 0.68 -0.38
C ASP A 302 -5.24 -0.46 0.65
N MET A 303 -4.42 -0.28 1.68
CA MET A 303 -4.34 -1.21 2.81
C MET A 303 -5.59 -1.21 3.72
N GLY A 304 -6.51 -0.27 3.53
CA GLY A 304 -7.61 -0.02 4.46
C GLY A 304 -7.16 0.50 5.82
N ILE A 305 -6.05 1.25 5.84
CA ILE A 305 -5.51 1.92 7.04
C ILE A 305 -5.62 3.43 6.82
N PRO A 306 -6.01 4.21 7.84
CA PRO A 306 -6.01 5.67 7.74
C PRO A 306 -4.65 6.22 7.26
N LYS A 307 -4.68 7.15 6.30
CA LYS A 307 -3.47 7.67 5.63
C LYS A 307 -2.39 8.11 6.63
N ASP A 308 -2.76 8.79 7.72
CA ASP A 308 -1.80 9.28 8.72
C ASP A 308 -1.13 8.17 9.51
N VAL A 309 -1.84 7.08 9.78
CA VAL A 309 -1.28 5.89 10.44
C VAL A 309 -0.29 5.20 9.50
N ALA A 310 -0.65 5.07 8.21
CA ALA A 310 0.26 4.52 7.20
C ALA A 310 1.52 5.39 7.06
N LYS A 311 1.37 6.72 6.97
CA LYS A 311 2.50 7.67 6.91
C LYS A 311 3.41 7.56 8.13
N LEU A 312 2.85 7.41 9.33
CA LEU A 312 3.63 7.20 10.56
C LEU A 312 4.44 5.90 10.50
N GLY A 313 3.81 4.81 10.04
CA GLY A 313 4.47 3.53 9.82
C GLY A 313 5.63 3.62 8.83
N VAL A 314 5.43 4.29 7.68
CA VAL A 314 6.48 4.52 6.69
C VAL A 314 7.62 5.35 7.27
N ARG A 315 7.31 6.46 7.97
CA ARG A 315 8.33 7.35 8.54
C ARG A 315 9.25 6.64 9.52
N HIS A 316 8.73 5.75 10.35
CA HIS A 316 9.52 5.07 11.38
C HIS A 316 10.07 3.70 10.93
N GLY A 317 9.37 2.98 10.06
CA GLY A 317 9.70 1.61 9.68
C GLY A 317 10.50 1.47 8.37
N MET A 318 10.35 2.41 7.43
CA MET A 318 10.85 2.22 6.05
C MET A 318 12.36 2.01 6.00
N TRP A 319 13.15 2.81 6.73
CA TRP A 319 14.61 2.63 6.71
C TRP A 319 15.04 1.27 7.28
N GLY A 320 14.34 0.77 8.31
CA GLY A 320 14.57 -0.57 8.84
C GLY A 320 14.28 -1.66 7.80
N ALA A 321 13.18 -1.53 7.05
CA ALA A 321 12.82 -2.44 5.98
C ALA A 321 13.82 -2.40 4.81
N VAL A 322 14.27 -1.22 4.40
CA VAL A 322 15.27 -1.02 3.34
C VAL A 322 16.63 -1.63 3.72
N LYS A 323 17.05 -1.50 4.98
CA LYS A 323 18.26 -2.21 5.46
C LYS A 323 18.10 -3.74 5.40
N LYS A 324 16.92 -4.26 5.77
CA LYS A 324 16.62 -5.70 5.66
C LYS A 324 16.61 -6.17 4.20
N LEU A 325 16.04 -5.39 3.29
CA LEU A 325 16.08 -5.64 1.84
C LEU A 325 17.52 -5.79 1.36
N ASN A 326 18.41 -4.85 1.72
CA ASN A 326 19.82 -4.94 1.35
C ASN A 326 20.49 -6.20 1.94
N SER A 327 20.30 -6.48 3.23
CA SER A 327 20.85 -7.69 3.84
C SER A 327 20.31 -8.98 3.19
N GLY A 328 19.04 -8.98 2.79
CA GLY A 328 18.39 -10.07 2.06
C GLY A 328 19.03 -10.28 0.69
N LEU A 329 19.32 -9.20 -0.05
CA LEU A 329 20.03 -9.26 -1.33
C LEU A 329 21.43 -9.87 -1.16
N ARG A 330 22.16 -9.51 -0.09
CA ARG A 330 23.50 -10.09 0.17
C ARG A 330 23.44 -11.57 0.53
N ALA A 331 22.45 -11.95 1.34
CA ALA A 331 22.17 -13.36 1.60
C ALA A 331 21.80 -14.11 0.30
N TYR A 332 21.03 -13.47 -0.59
CA TYR A 332 20.66 -14.03 -1.89
C TYR A 332 21.88 -14.27 -2.79
N GLN A 333 22.74 -13.27 -2.94
CA GLN A 333 23.99 -13.40 -3.70
C GLN A 333 24.88 -14.53 -3.17
N THR A 334 24.94 -14.69 -1.84
CA THR A 334 25.70 -15.78 -1.20
C THR A 334 25.09 -17.15 -1.48
N ALA A 335 23.76 -17.25 -1.45
CA ALA A 335 23.02 -18.49 -1.76
C ALA A 335 23.09 -18.86 -3.25
N ARG A 336 23.32 -17.88 -4.14
CA ARG A 336 23.40 -17.99 -5.60
C ARG A 336 24.77 -18.40 -6.16
N LYS A 337 25.70 -18.84 -5.31
CA LYS A 337 27.04 -19.27 -5.75
C LYS A 337 26.95 -20.42 -6.78
N PRO A 338 27.94 -20.54 -7.68
CA PRO A 338 27.91 -21.52 -8.78
C PRO A 338 27.53 -22.93 -8.30
N GLY A 339 26.56 -23.56 -8.96
CA GLY A 339 26.04 -24.89 -8.61
C GLY A 339 24.73 -24.90 -7.82
N SER A 340 24.25 -23.75 -7.31
CA SER A 340 22.95 -23.68 -6.64
C SER A 340 21.79 -23.79 -7.65
N THR A 341 20.81 -24.65 -7.37
CA THR A 341 19.57 -24.70 -8.14
C THR A 341 18.69 -23.48 -7.84
N LEU A 342 18.09 -22.89 -8.87
CA LEU A 342 17.18 -21.76 -8.71
C LEU A 342 15.82 -22.26 -8.21
N SER A 343 15.18 -21.46 -7.34
CA SER A 343 13.77 -21.64 -7.00
C SER A 343 12.90 -21.51 -8.25
N ARG A 344 11.68 -22.05 -8.22
CA ARG A 344 10.75 -21.93 -9.36
C ARG A 344 10.44 -20.45 -9.63
N SER A 345 10.23 -19.68 -8.56
CA SER A 345 10.01 -18.24 -8.63
C SER A 345 11.18 -17.51 -9.31
N ALA A 346 12.43 -17.85 -8.95
CA ALA A 346 13.61 -17.30 -9.58
C ALA A 346 13.79 -17.70 -11.05
N GLN A 347 13.40 -18.92 -11.44
CA GLN A 347 13.41 -19.36 -12.83
C GLN A 347 12.37 -18.59 -13.65
N SER A 348 11.18 -18.41 -13.11
CA SER A 348 10.09 -17.63 -13.71
C SER A 348 10.52 -16.19 -14.01
N ALA A 349 11.32 -15.58 -13.14
CA ALA A 349 11.88 -14.23 -13.33
C ALA A 349 12.72 -14.08 -14.62
N ARG A 350 13.21 -15.19 -15.18
CA ARG A 350 14.02 -15.21 -16.40
C ARG A 350 13.19 -15.31 -17.67
N ILE A 351 11.90 -15.60 -17.55
CA ILE A 351 10.96 -15.61 -18.67
C ILE A 351 10.50 -14.17 -18.87
N THR A 352 11.24 -13.43 -19.69
CA THR A 352 10.99 -12.01 -19.96
C THR A 352 10.37 -11.81 -21.32
N THR A 353 9.46 -10.84 -21.43
CA THR A 353 8.96 -10.39 -22.74
C THR A 353 9.94 -9.35 -23.31
N LYS A 354 10.48 -9.59 -24.50
CA LYS A 354 11.36 -8.62 -25.17
C LYS A 354 10.54 -7.40 -25.63
N LEU A 355 11.00 -6.21 -25.26
CA LEU A 355 10.38 -4.94 -25.62
C LEU A 355 11.23 -4.24 -26.68
N ASN A 356 10.60 -3.90 -27.80
CA ASN A 356 11.18 -3.00 -28.78
C ASN A 356 10.72 -1.57 -28.48
N LEU A 357 11.55 -0.80 -27.76
CA LEU A 357 11.20 0.53 -27.27
C LEU A 357 10.94 1.55 -28.39
N ASP A 358 11.55 1.37 -29.57
CA ASP A 358 11.35 2.27 -30.72
C ASP A 358 9.88 2.32 -31.17
N LEU A 359 9.15 1.22 -31.02
CA LEU A 359 7.72 1.15 -31.34
C LEU A 359 6.85 1.82 -30.26
N VAL A 360 7.25 1.74 -28.98
CA VAL A 360 6.51 2.30 -27.84
C VAL A 360 6.65 3.82 -27.77
N GLU A 361 7.82 4.36 -28.11
CA GLU A 361 8.00 5.81 -28.19
C GLU A 361 7.26 6.41 -29.38
N THR A 362 7.20 5.69 -30.51
CA THR A 362 6.44 6.11 -31.71
C THR A 362 4.94 6.10 -31.45
N SER A 363 4.39 5.03 -30.85
CA SER A 363 2.96 4.98 -30.49
C SER A 363 2.60 6.02 -29.42
N ARG A 364 3.51 6.30 -28.46
CA ARG A 364 3.34 7.35 -27.46
C ARG A 364 3.27 8.75 -28.08
N GLY A 365 4.10 9.02 -29.09
CA GLY A 365 4.05 10.28 -29.85
C GLY A 365 2.69 10.49 -30.50
N GLU A 366 2.16 9.45 -31.14
CA GLU A 366 0.85 9.48 -31.82
C GLU A 366 -0.32 9.61 -30.83
N GLU A 367 -0.28 8.92 -29.69
CA GLU A 367 -1.35 9.00 -28.67
C GLU A 367 -1.35 10.33 -27.91
N GLU A 368 -0.19 10.89 -27.56
CA GLU A 368 -0.09 12.23 -26.97
C GLU A 368 -0.56 13.30 -27.95
N GLU A 369 -0.21 13.19 -29.23
CA GLU A 369 -0.66 14.12 -30.29
C GLU A 369 -2.18 14.04 -30.47
N ARG A 370 -2.74 12.82 -30.48
CA ARG A 370 -4.18 12.59 -30.55
C ARG A 370 -4.91 13.12 -29.31
N GLY A 371 -4.36 12.93 -28.12
CA GLY A 371 -4.91 13.47 -26.86
C GLY A 371 -4.92 15.00 -26.85
N ARG A 372 -3.83 15.63 -27.29
CA ARG A 372 -3.75 17.10 -27.45
C ARG A 372 -4.72 17.60 -28.52
N ALA A 373 -4.89 16.89 -29.62
CA ALA A 373 -5.86 17.25 -30.66
C ALA A 373 -7.31 17.18 -30.14
N VAL A 374 -7.66 16.19 -29.33
CA VAL A 374 -9.00 16.06 -28.71
C VAL A 374 -9.24 17.14 -27.65
N GLU A 375 -8.24 17.42 -26.81
CA GLU A 375 -8.28 18.51 -25.82
C GLU A 375 -8.46 19.88 -26.50
N ASN A 376 -7.70 20.13 -27.57
CA ASN A 376 -7.78 21.35 -28.35
C ASN A 376 -9.13 21.47 -29.08
N ALA A 377 -9.65 20.38 -29.65
CA ALA A 377 -10.98 20.36 -30.26
C ALA A 377 -12.09 20.64 -29.23
N ARG A 378 -11.93 20.14 -27.99
CA ARG A 378 -12.85 20.43 -26.88
C ARG A 378 -12.80 21.90 -26.46
N LYS A 379 -11.61 22.46 -26.28
CA LYS A 379 -11.41 23.89 -25.98
C LYS A 379 -11.94 24.80 -27.08
N GLN A 380 -11.73 24.42 -28.35
CA GLN A 380 -12.26 25.16 -29.49
C GLN A 380 -13.80 25.09 -29.53
N LYS A 381 -14.40 23.95 -29.21
CA LYS A 381 -15.86 23.80 -29.09
C LYS A 381 -16.46 24.60 -27.94
N GLU A 382 -15.73 24.73 -26.82
CA GLU A 382 -16.10 25.60 -25.70
C GLU A 382 -15.91 27.09 -26.03
N GLN A 383 -14.95 27.44 -26.88
CA GLN A 383 -14.67 28.81 -27.32
C GLN A 383 -15.60 29.32 -28.43
N PHE A 384 -16.20 28.42 -29.22
CA PHE A 384 -17.24 28.73 -30.22
C PHE A 384 -18.67 28.44 -29.73
N GLY A 385 -18.86 28.02 -28.48
CA GLY A 385 -20.16 27.90 -27.85
C GLY A 385 -20.69 29.27 -27.46
N VAL A 386 -21.37 29.95 -28.39
CA VAL A 386 -22.10 31.20 -28.08
C VAL A 386 -23.15 30.90 -27.00
N ASP A 387 -22.93 31.47 -25.81
CA ASP A 387 -23.85 31.34 -24.67
C ASP A 387 -25.14 32.11 -24.97
N TRP A 388 -26.13 31.40 -25.50
CA TRP A 388 -27.46 31.89 -25.91
C TRP A 388 -28.18 32.72 -24.83
N LYS A 389 -27.76 32.60 -23.57
CA LYS A 389 -28.27 33.37 -22.43
C LYS A 389 -28.03 34.88 -22.57
N TRP A 390 -26.97 35.32 -23.25
CA TRP A 390 -26.69 36.75 -23.43
C TRP A 390 -27.49 37.39 -24.57
N ILE A 391 -27.92 36.61 -25.57
CA ILE A 391 -28.78 37.12 -26.65
C ILE A 391 -30.19 37.43 -26.12
N VAL A 392 -30.68 36.67 -25.15
CA VAL A 392 -31.98 36.92 -24.51
C VAL A 392 -31.94 38.15 -23.59
N VAL A 393 -30.82 38.42 -22.93
CA VAL A 393 -30.67 39.61 -22.05
C VAL A 393 -30.49 40.90 -22.86
N GLY A 394 -29.81 40.84 -24.01
CA GLY A 394 -29.68 41.99 -24.94
C GLY A 394 -31.01 42.37 -25.61
N GLY A 395 -31.88 41.40 -25.91
CA GLY A 395 -33.19 41.63 -26.52
C GLY A 395 -34.24 42.23 -25.57
N VAL A 396 -34.16 41.93 -24.27
CA VAL A 396 -35.10 42.47 -23.26
C VAL A 396 -34.67 43.88 -22.81
N ALA A 397 -33.37 44.21 -22.81
CA ALA A 397 -32.90 45.55 -22.47
C ALA A 397 -33.29 46.63 -23.51
N LEU A 398 -33.41 46.27 -24.80
CA LEU A 398 -33.89 47.18 -25.85
C LEU A 398 -35.42 47.36 -25.86
N ALA A 399 -36.18 46.36 -25.39
CA ALA A 399 -37.64 46.45 -25.29
C ALA A 399 -38.12 47.11 -23.97
N CYS A 400 -37.32 47.08 -22.91
CA CYS A 400 -37.64 47.75 -21.64
C CYS A 400 -37.06 49.17 -21.51
N GLY A 401 -36.04 49.53 -22.31
CA GLY A 401 -35.42 50.87 -22.30
C GLY A 401 -36.24 51.98 -22.99
N LEU A 402 -37.36 51.64 -23.66
CA LEU A 402 -38.23 52.60 -24.35
C LEU A 402 -39.57 52.87 -23.63
N HIS A 403 -39.78 52.33 -22.42
CA HIS A 403 -41.05 52.55 -21.69
C HIS A 403 -40.95 53.15 -20.28
N SER A 404 -39.76 53.49 -19.79
CA SER A 404 -39.62 54.23 -18.52
C SER A 404 -39.09 55.66 -18.76
N SER A 405 -40.05 56.56 -18.83
CA SER A 405 -39.93 58.01 -18.65
C SER A 405 -38.95 58.42 -17.54
N ALA A 406 -38.05 59.37 -17.85
CA ALA A 406 -37.73 60.56 -17.03
C ALA A 406 -36.37 61.21 -17.33
N ILE A 407 -35.58 60.74 -18.30
CA ILE A 407 -34.29 61.39 -18.69
C ILE A 407 -34.27 61.67 -20.20
N GLY A 408 -35.41 62.12 -20.73
CA GLY A 408 -35.60 62.51 -22.14
C GLY A 408 -35.99 63.97 -22.36
N LYS A 409 -35.99 64.80 -21.30
CA LYS A 409 -36.47 66.20 -21.36
C LYS A 409 -35.41 67.28 -21.17
N ALA A 410 -34.12 66.92 -21.13
CA ALA A 410 -33.03 67.89 -21.01
C ALA A 410 -32.10 67.99 -22.24
N LEU A 411 -32.31 67.18 -23.29
CA LEU A 411 -31.50 67.20 -24.52
C LEU A 411 -32.30 67.55 -25.79
N MET A 412 -33.58 67.89 -25.65
CA MET A 412 -34.47 68.28 -26.76
C MET A 412 -34.85 69.77 -26.73
N VAL A 413 -33.89 70.65 -26.39
CA VAL A 413 -34.05 72.11 -26.47
C VAL A 413 -32.89 72.79 -27.22
N GLY A 414 -31.91 72.05 -27.76
CA GLY A 414 -30.65 72.65 -28.22
C GLY A 414 -30.13 72.27 -29.61
N ALA A 415 -30.97 71.81 -30.55
CA ALA A 415 -30.50 71.61 -31.95
C ALA A 415 -31.63 71.71 -33.00
N GLY A 416 -32.77 72.30 -32.63
CA GLY A 416 -33.91 72.58 -33.51
C GLY A 416 -33.99 74.05 -33.92
N GLN A 417 -32.86 74.73 -34.10
CA GLN A 417 -32.79 76.07 -34.68
C GLN A 417 -31.48 76.25 -35.43
N ARG A 418 -31.39 75.69 -36.65
CA ARG A 418 -30.65 76.32 -37.74
C ARG A 418 -31.21 75.88 -39.10
N LEU A 419 -32.16 76.71 -39.53
CA LEU A 419 -32.41 77.10 -40.92
C LEU A 419 -32.68 76.00 -41.95
N ALA A 420 -33.97 75.71 -42.10
CA ALA A 420 -34.59 76.04 -43.38
C ALA A 420 -34.56 77.57 -43.59
N ARG A 421 -33.72 78.05 -44.51
CA ARG A 421 -33.91 79.26 -45.34
C ARG A 421 -32.62 79.54 -46.14
N ARG A 422 -32.71 79.25 -47.44
CA ARG A 422 -31.84 79.67 -48.55
C ARG A 422 -30.40 79.19 -48.58
#